data_AF-A0A966X304-F1
#
_entry.id   AF-A0A966X304-F1
#
_cell.length_a   1.000
_cell.length_b   1.000
_cell.length_c   1.000
_cell.angle_alpha   90.00
_cell.angle_beta   90.00
_cell.angle_gamma   90.00
#
_symmetry.space_group_name_H-M   'P 1'
#
loop_
_entity.id
_entity.type
_entity.pdbx_description
1 polymer ?
#
loop_
_entity_poly.entity_id
_entity_poly.type
_entity_poly.pdbx_seq_one_letter_code
_entity_poly.pdbx_strand_id
1 'polypeptide(L)'
;MAELWQSSHISGGNSAYVESIFEEFLQDPASCPEPWKSYFENLPQLQVDSPDDLSHATVRDHFLLLAKNQSRVVPASASSVSAQHERKQFGKPIFDFQAVQFMLADMAMEIAAARQLTYAAASKSEELASDLTFFSAASKCYATDVAMKVTTDAVQVLGGYGYVSDYPVERMMRDAKLTQIYEGT
;
A
#
# COMPACT_ATOMS: atom_id res chain seq x y z
N MET A 1 0.52 12.11 18.34
CA MET A 1 -0.15 13.14 17.51
C MET A 1 0.78 13.68 16.43
N ALA A 2 1.94 14.27 16.76
CA ALA A 2 2.90 14.77 15.75
C ALA A 2 3.56 13.68 14.87
N GLU A 3 3.81 12.48 15.42
CA GLU A 3 4.35 11.35 14.66
C GLU A 3 3.32 10.72 13.71
N LEU A 4 2.03 10.79 14.05
CA LEU A 4 0.96 10.26 13.20
C LEU A 4 0.87 11.04 11.90
N TRP A 5 0.99 12.37 11.96
CA TRP A 5 1.06 13.27 10.78
C TRP A 5 2.16 12.89 9.79
N GLN A 6 3.31 12.40 10.27
CA GLN A 6 4.43 12.00 9.42
C GLN A 6 4.23 10.61 8.79
N SER A 7 3.40 9.76 9.40
CA SER A 7 3.07 8.41 8.91
C SER A 7 1.75 8.34 8.14
N SER A 8 0.90 9.37 8.27
CA SER A 8 -0.45 9.45 7.73
C SER A 8 -0.44 10.14 6.37
N HIS A 9 0.08 9.46 5.35
CA HIS A 9 -0.55 9.63 4.05
C HIS A 9 -1.90 8.90 4.07
N ILE A 10 -2.85 9.40 3.28
CA ILE A 10 -4.14 8.77 2.99
C ILE A 10 -3.84 7.45 2.26
N SER A 11 -3.43 6.43 3.02
CA SER A 11 -3.14 5.10 2.53
C SER A 11 -3.65 4.12 3.58
N GLY A 12 -4.90 3.69 3.40
CA GLY A 12 -5.53 2.50 3.99
C GLY A 12 -5.61 2.41 5.51
N GLY A 13 -4.48 2.40 6.24
CA GLY A 13 -4.43 2.07 7.66
C GLY A 13 -5.03 3.14 8.59
N ASN A 14 -5.02 4.41 8.18
CA ASN A 14 -5.47 5.54 9.01
C ASN A 14 -6.70 6.26 8.42
N SER A 15 -7.34 5.74 7.36
CA SER A 15 -8.45 6.43 6.68
C SER A 15 -9.64 6.69 7.61
N ALA A 16 -10.08 5.67 8.35
CA ALA A 16 -11.18 5.79 9.31
C ALA A 16 -10.89 6.81 10.43
N TYR A 17 -9.61 6.97 10.82
CA TYR A 17 -9.20 7.98 11.79
C TYR A 17 -9.26 9.39 11.20
N VAL A 18 -8.72 9.58 10.00
CA VAL A 18 -8.76 10.88 9.30
C VAL A 18 -10.20 11.29 9.01
N GLU A 19 -11.07 10.35 8.62
CA GLU A 19 -12.51 10.57 8.46
C GLU A 19 -13.16 11.04 9.76
N SER A 20 -12.88 10.37 10.89
CA SER A 20 -13.45 10.77 12.18
C SER A 20 -13.04 12.18 12.62
N ILE A 21 -11.79 12.59 12.36
CA ILE A 21 -11.32 13.95 12.66
C ILE A 21 -11.95 14.95 11.69
N PHE A 22 -12.14 14.59 10.43
CA PHE A 22 -12.79 15.46 9.47
C PHE A 22 -14.27 15.69 9.81
N GLU A 23 -14.99 14.65 10.23
CA GLU A 23 -16.36 14.78 10.75
C GLU A 23 -16.43 15.66 12.00
N GLU A 24 -15.47 15.51 12.92
CA GLU A 24 -15.34 16.37 14.10
C GLU A 24 -15.08 17.82 13.69
N PHE A 25 -14.18 18.07 12.72
CA PHE A 25 -13.90 19.39 12.17
C PHE A 25 -15.13 20.04 11.52
N LEU A 26 -16.00 19.27 10.85
CA LEU A 26 -17.25 19.78 10.28
C LEU A 26 -18.28 20.18 11.34
N GLN A 27 -18.25 19.57 12.53
CA GLN A 27 -19.16 19.87 13.64
C GLN A 27 -18.63 21.00 14.54
N ASP A 28 -17.34 20.95 14.90
CA ASP A 28 -16.66 21.95 15.71
C ASP A 28 -15.20 22.14 15.23
N PRO A 29 -14.93 23.15 14.37
CA PRO A 29 -13.58 23.44 13.91
C PRO A 29 -12.60 23.84 15.02
N ALA A 30 -13.08 24.19 16.22
CA ALA A 30 -12.23 24.56 17.35
C ALA A 30 -11.74 23.36 18.17
N SER A 31 -12.40 22.20 18.06
CA SER A 31 -11.96 20.97 18.75
C SER A 31 -10.85 20.22 18.00
N CYS A 32 -10.71 20.49 16.70
CA CYS A 32 -9.74 19.84 15.83
C CYS A 32 -8.29 20.27 16.15
N PRO A 33 -7.32 19.32 16.24
CA PRO A 33 -5.92 19.66 16.45
C PRO A 33 -5.35 20.56 15.34
N GLU A 34 -4.57 21.59 15.73
CA GLU A 34 -4.01 22.62 14.83
C GLU A 34 -3.39 22.11 13.51
N PRO A 35 -2.61 21.00 13.47
CA PRO A 35 -2.08 20.48 12.20
C PRO A 35 -3.17 20.00 11.23
N TRP A 36 -4.23 19.38 11.75
CA TRP A 36 -5.35 18.87 10.96
C TRP A 36 -6.29 19.99 10.54
N LYS A 37 -6.53 20.94 11.44
CA LYS A 37 -7.32 22.14 11.16
C LYS A 37 -6.73 22.94 9.99
N SER A 38 -5.43 23.25 10.06
CA SER A 38 -4.74 23.95 8.97
C SER A 38 -4.76 23.16 7.67
N TYR A 39 -4.66 21.83 7.73
CA TYR A 39 -4.77 20.98 6.54
C TYR A 39 -6.16 21.03 5.91
N PHE A 40 -7.23 20.86 6.70
CA PHE A 40 -8.61 20.85 6.22
C PHE A 40 -9.07 22.21 5.70
N GLU A 41 -8.65 23.31 6.33
CA GLU A 41 -8.92 24.68 5.85
C GLU A 41 -8.25 24.97 4.50
N ASN A 42 -7.11 24.34 4.23
CA ASN A 42 -6.38 24.48 2.97
C ASN A 42 -6.82 23.48 1.88
N LEU A 43 -7.81 22.63 2.16
CA LEU A 43 -8.36 21.76 1.13
C LEU A 43 -9.05 22.61 0.04
N PRO A 44 -8.93 22.23 -1.24
CA PRO A 44 -9.61 22.93 -2.32
C PRO A 44 -11.12 22.89 -2.07
N GLN A 45 -11.71 24.04 -1.73
CA GLN A 45 -13.16 24.16 -1.66
C GLN A 45 -13.69 24.12 -3.10
N LEU A 46 -14.33 23.02 -3.48
CA LEU A 46 -15.06 22.96 -4.74
C LEU A 46 -16.27 23.90 -4.62
N GLN A 47 -16.13 25.12 -5.14
CA GLN A 47 -17.30 25.91 -5.51
C GLN A 47 -17.98 25.15 -6.64
N VAL A 48 -19.06 24.43 -6.31
CA VAL A 48 -19.89 23.73 -7.31
C VAL A 48 -20.74 24.77 -8.03
N ASP A 49 -20.09 25.55 -8.90
CA ASP A 49 -20.76 26.36 -9.91
C ASP A 49 -20.78 25.54 -11.21
N SER A 50 -21.79 24.65 -11.30
CA SER A 50 -22.17 23.79 -12.44
C SER A 50 -21.67 22.32 -12.40
N PRO A 51 -22.52 21.32 -12.73
CA PRO A 51 -22.23 19.90 -12.48
C PRO A 51 -21.41 19.20 -13.58
N ASP A 52 -21.14 19.84 -14.71
CA ASP A 52 -20.53 19.19 -15.86
C ASP A 52 -19.28 19.92 -16.35
N ASP A 53 -18.22 19.14 -16.49
CA ASP A 53 -16.94 19.41 -17.17
C ASP A 53 -15.80 20.01 -16.33
N LEU A 54 -15.18 19.16 -15.50
CA LEU A 54 -13.82 19.37 -15.01
C LEU A 54 -12.84 19.23 -16.19
N SER A 55 -12.14 20.31 -16.53
CA SER A 55 -11.14 20.25 -17.62
C SER A 55 -10.06 19.20 -17.30
N HIS A 56 -9.71 18.37 -18.29
CA HIS A 56 -8.64 17.37 -18.17
C HIS A 56 -7.30 17.97 -17.72
N ALA A 57 -7.08 19.27 -17.93
CA ALA A 57 -5.90 19.99 -17.44
C ALA A 57 -5.85 20.03 -15.91
N THR A 58 -6.98 20.31 -15.25
CA THR A 58 -7.07 20.36 -13.78
C THR A 58 -6.72 19.01 -13.15
N VAL A 59 -7.23 17.92 -13.73
CA VAL A 59 -6.92 16.55 -13.29
C VAL A 59 -5.44 16.24 -13.48
N ARG A 60 -4.88 16.54 -14.66
CA ARG A 60 -3.46 16.30 -14.97
C ARG A 60 -2.53 17.09 -14.04
N ASP A 61 -2.84 18.34 -13.78
CA ASP A 61 -2.00 19.21 -12.96
C ASP A 61 -2.04 18.80 -11.49
N HIS A 62 -3.18 18.29 -11.02
CA HIS A 62 -3.30 17.66 -9.70
C HIS A 62 -2.45 16.39 -9.59
N PHE A 63 -2.49 15.49 -10.58
CA PHE A 63 -1.66 14.28 -10.59
C PHE A 63 -0.16 14.60 -10.70
N LEU A 64 0.23 15.64 -11.44
CA LEU A 64 1.62 16.11 -11.50
C LEU A 64 2.09 16.68 -10.17
N LEU A 65 1.22 17.36 -9.43
CA LEU A 65 1.52 17.89 -8.10
C LEU A 65 1.71 16.76 -7.07
N LEU A 66 0.86 15.73 -7.11
CA LEU A 66 1.01 14.53 -6.28
C LEU A 66 2.31 13.78 -6.59
N ALA A 67 2.68 13.65 -7.86
CA ALA A 67 3.92 13.00 -8.27
C ALA A 67 5.18 13.76 -7.80
N LYS A 68 5.13 15.10 -7.82
CA LYS A 68 6.24 15.96 -7.36
C LYS A 68 6.37 15.98 -5.83
N ASN A 69 5.27 15.79 -5.11
CA ASN A 69 5.24 15.75 -3.64
C ASN A 69 5.51 14.36 -3.04
N GLN A 70 6.07 13.40 -3.80
CA GLN A 70 6.59 12.12 -3.29
C GLN A 70 7.86 12.28 -2.44
N SER A 71 7.99 13.38 -1.68
CA SER A 71 9.08 13.56 -0.74
C SER A 71 8.98 12.52 0.39
N ARG A 72 9.74 11.44 0.20
CA ARG A 72 10.19 10.41 1.16
C ARG A 72 9.07 9.64 1.87
N VAL A 73 8.64 8.56 1.22
CA VAL A 73 8.14 7.38 1.95
C VAL A 73 9.30 6.80 2.74
N VAL A 74 9.46 7.24 3.99
CA VAL A 74 10.23 6.47 4.97
C VAL A 74 9.30 5.33 5.39
N PRO A 75 9.66 4.06 5.19
CA PRO A 75 8.84 2.96 5.70
C PRO A 75 8.67 3.17 7.21
N ALA A 76 7.43 3.38 7.62
CA ALA A 76 7.08 3.46 9.03
C ALA A 76 7.58 2.18 9.70
N SER A 77 8.41 2.30 10.74
CA SER A 77 8.85 1.16 11.53
C SER A 77 7.62 0.39 12.01
N ALA A 78 7.62 -0.94 11.98
CA ALA A 78 6.47 -1.76 12.36
C ALA A 78 5.87 -1.43 13.75
N SER A 79 6.63 -0.74 14.62
CA SER A 79 6.20 -0.27 15.94
C SER A 79 5.43 1.07 15.96
N SER A 80 5.32 1.80 14.85
CA SER A 80 4.69 3.13 14.80
C SER A 80 3.22 3.12 14.32
N VAL A 81 2.67 1.94 14.02
CA VAL A 81 1.24 1.78 13.71
C VAL A 81 0.50 1.56 15.03
N SER A 82 -0.43 2.44 15.37
CA SER A 82 -1.19 2.34 16.62
C SER A 82 -2.06 1.07 16.60
N ALA A 83 -1.75 0.10 17.47
CA ALA A 83 -2.52 -1.13 17.67
C ALA A 83 -4.00 -0.90 18.06
N GLN A 84 -4.37 0.34 18.40
CA GLN A 84 -5.76 0.72 18.65
C GLN A 84 -6.60 0.75 17.37
N HIS A 85 -5.98 1.03 16.21
CA HIS A 85 -6.65 1.15 14.91
C HIS A 85 -6.49 -0.10 14.04
N GLU A 86 -5.79 -1.12 14.53
CA GLU A 86 -5.69 -2.40 13.85
C GLU A 86 -7.00 -3.19 13.93
N ARG A 87 -7.27 -4.00 12.89
CA ARG A 87 -8.44 -4.86 12.81
C ARG A 87 -8.47 -5.85 13.99
N LYS A 88 -9.55 -5.81 14.77
CA LYS A 88 -9.79 -6.73 15.90
C LYS A 88 -10.98 -7.63 15.60
N GLN A 89 -10.84 -8.91 15.89
CA GLN A 89 -11.92 -9.89 15.84
C GLN A 89 -11.83 -10.82 17.05
N PHE A 90 -12.97 -11.28 17.54
CA PHE A 90 -13.04 -12.14 18.74
C PHE A 90 -12.28 -11.56 19.95
N GLY A 91 -12.33 -10.23 20.12
CA GLY A 91 -11.78 -9.53 21.27
C GLY A 91 -10.27 -9.26 21.23
N LYS A 92 -9.55 -9.57 20.15
CA LYS A 92 -8.11 -9.29 20.01
C LYS A 92 -7.71 -8.91 18.58
N PRO A 93 -6.53 -8.30 18.37
CA PRO A 93 -5.97 -8.05 17.04
C PRO A 93 -5.88 -9.32 16.19
N ILE A 94 -6.11 -9.20 14.88
CA ILE A 94 -6.06 -10.37 13.98
C ILE A 94 -4.67 -11.00 13.88
N PHE A 95 -3.61 -10.21 14.14
CA PHE A 95 -2.23 -10.68 14.13
C PHE A 95 -1.89 -11.63 15.29
N ASP A 96 -2.75 -11.72 16.31
CA ASP A 96 -2.62 -12.66 17.43
C ASP A 96 -3.21 -14.04 17.13
N PHE A 97 -3.77 -14.26 15.93
CA PHE A 97 -4.21 -15.59 15.50
C PHE A 97 -3.06 -16.30 14.79
N GLN A 98 -2.71 -17.50 15.26
CA GLN A 98 -1.62 -18.30 14.69
C GLN A 98 -1.77 -18.55 13.18
N ALA A 99 -2.99 -18.74 12.68
CA ALA A 99 -3.24 -18.91 11.25
C ALA A 99 -2.78 -17.69 10.43
N VAL A 100 -3.01 -16.48 10.94
CA VAL A 100 -2.54 -15.23 10.30
C VAL A 100 -1.01 -15.14 10.43
N GLN A 101 -0.45 -15.47 11.59
CA GLN A 101 1.00 -15.45 11.81
C GLN A 101 1.74 -16.41 10.87
N PHE A 102 1.23 -17.63 10.68
CA PHE A 102 1.81 -18.61 9.75
C PHE A 102 1.74 -18.11 8.31
N MET A 103 0.59 -17.57 7.88
CA MET A 103 0.45 -16.98 6.55
C MET A 103 1.44 -15.82 6.33
N LEU A 104 1.58 -14.91 7.30
CA LEU A 104 2.56 -13.82 7.23
C LEU A 104 4.01 -14.34 7.18
N ALA A 105 4.33 -15.38 7.96
CA ALA A 105 5.66 -15.97 7.97
C ALA A 105 5.99 -16.65 6.63
N ASP A 106 5.05 -17.40 6.06
CA ASP A 106 5.22 -18.05 4.76
C ASP A 106 5.43 -17.02 3.64
N MET A 107 4.60 -15.97 3.61
CA MET A 107 4.79 -14.86 2.66
C MET A 107 6.17 -14.22 2.81
N ALA A 108 6.62 -13.94 4.04
CA ALA A 108 7.93 -13.33 4.28
C ALA A 108 9.08 -14.24 3.80
N MET A 109 8.99 -15.55 4.04
CA MET A 109 9.97 -16.53 3.61
C MET A 109 10.05 -16.62 2.08
N GLU A 110 8.90 -16.70 1.40
CA GLU A 110 8.83 -16.75 -0.07
C GLU A 110 9.38 -15.49 -0.72
N ILE A 111 9.05 -14.30 -0.19
CA ILE A 111 9.59 -13.03 -0.66
C ILE A 111 11.11 -12.99 -0.49
N ALA A 112 11.62 -13.48 0.64
CA ALA A 112 13.06 -13.55 0.87
C ALA A 112 13.73 -14.49 -0.14
N ALA A 113 13.16 -15.67 -0.38
CA ALA A 113 13.66 -16.63 -1.37
C ALA A 113 13.66 -16.04 -2.80
N ALA A 114 12.56 -15.41 -3.21
CA ALA A 114 12.45 -14.76 -4.52
C ALA A 114 13.47 -13.64 -4.69
N ARG A 115 13.67 -12.82 -3.65
CA ARG A 115 14.70 -11.76 -3.65
C ARG A 115 16.10 -12.33 -3.83
N GLN A 116 16.44 -13.40 -3.11
CA GLN A 116 17.75 -14.04 -3.24
C GLN A 116 17.97 -14.63 -4.64
N LEU A 117 16.95 -15.26 -5.23
CA LEU A 117 17.04 -15.79 -6.58
C LEU A 117 17.25 -14.68 -7.62
N THR A 118 16.56 -13.54 -7.47
CA THR A 118 16.76 -12.36 -8.32
C THR A 118 18.17 -11.79 -8.19
N TYR A 119 18.72 -11.70 -6.98
CA TYR A 119 20.10 -11.25 -6.80
C TYR A 119 21.12 -12.24 -7.35
N ALA A 120 20.87 -13.55 -7.23
CA ALA A 120 21.70 -14.56 -7.87
C ALA A 120 21.70 -14.39 -9.39
N ALA A 121 20.55 -14.17 -10.02
CA ALA A 121 20.46 -13.91 -11.45
C ALA A 121 21.20 -12.63 -11.87
N ALA A 122 21.12 -11.55 -11.06
CA ALA A 122 21.87 -10.32 -11.30
C ALA A 122 23.39 -10.55 -11.24
N SER A 123 23.89 -11.23 -10.20
CA SER A 123 25.32 -11.58 -10.08
C SER A 123 25.81 -12.40 -11.28
N LYS A 124 25.02 -13.40 -11.70
CA LYS A 124 25.31 -14.23 -12.87
C LYS A 124 25.36 -13.42 -14.18
N SER A 125 24.56 -12.36 -14.28
CA SER A 125 24.56 -11.45 -15.42
C SER A 125 25.85 -10.62 -15.47
N GLU A 126 26.35 -10.17 -14.33
CA GLU A 126 27.61 -9.41 -14.26
C GLU A 126 28.81 -10.29 -14.63
N GLU A 127 28.77 -11.56 -14.22
CA GLU A 127 29.82 -12.54 -14.51
C GLU A 127 29.77 -13.12 -15.94
N LEU A 128 28.72 -12.81 -16.72
CA LEU A 128 28.43 -13.45 -18.01
C LEU A 128 28.44 -14.98 -17.91
N ALA A 129 27.89 -15.50 -16.83
CA ALA A 129 27.92 -16.92 -16.52
C ALA A 129 27.16 -17.75 -17.55
N SER A 130 27.65 -18.96 -17.86
CA SER A 130 27.05 -19.84 -18.87
C SER A 130 25.62 -20.31 -18.52
N ASP A 131 25.25 -20.25 -17.24
CA ASP A 131 23.93 -20.61 -16.71
C ASP A 131 22.98 -19.42 -16.51
N LEU A 132 23.36 -18.21 -16.96
CA LEU A 132 22.56 -16.98 -16.83
C LEU A 132 21.13 -17.15 -17.36
N THR A 133 20.95 -17.76 -18.53
CA THR A 133 19.63 -17.95 -19.15
C THR A 133 18.67 -18.70 -18.22
N PHE A 134 19.16 -19.73 -17.52
CA PHE A 134 18.37 -20.47 -16.55
C PHE A 134 18.02 -19.59 -15.35
N PHE A 135 19.02 -18.95 -14.74
CA PHE A 135 18.79 -18.12 -13.54
C PHE A 135 17.85 -16.94 -13.80
N SER A 136 17.96 -16.29 -14.96
CA SER A 136 17.07 -15.20 -15.37
C SER A 136 15.62 -15.67 -15.55
N ALA A 137 15.41 -16.82 -16.20
CA ALA A 137 14.08 -17.37 -16.39
C ALA A 137 13.48 -17.85 -15.05
N ALA A 138 14.29 -18.54 -14.23
CA ALA A 138 13.89 -19.03 -12.92
C ALA A 138 13.54 -17.89 -11.97
N SER A 139 14.34 -16.81 -11.93
CA SER A 139 14.07 -15.65 -11.08
C SER A 139 12.78 -14.95 -11.47
N LYS A 140 12.54 -14.76 -12.78
CA LYS A 140 11.29 -14.16 -13.28
C LYS A 140 10.10 -15.02 -12.86
N CYS A 141 10.09 -16.29 -13.26
CA CYS A 141 8.99 -17.21 -13.01
C CYS A 141 8.65 -17.27 -11.51
N TYR A 142 9.65 -17.58 -10.68
CA TYR A 142 9.46 -17.75 -9.25
C TYR A 142 9.03 -16.44 -8.55
N ALA A 143 9.64 -15.30 -8.89
CA ALA A 143 9.26 -14.02 -8.28
C ALA A 143 7.83 -13.62 -8.63
N THR A 144 7.38 -13.88 -9.86
CA THR A 144 6.02 -13.55 -10.29
C THR A 144 4.97 -14.47 -9.66
N ASP A 145 5.29 -15.75 -9.46
CA ASP A 145 4.44 -16.69 -8.72
C ASP A 145 4.30 -16.30 -7.24
N VAL A 146 5.43 -15.95 -6.60
CA VAL A 146 5.44 -15.46 -5.22
C VAL A 146 4.64 -14.16 -5.11
N ALA A 147 4.78 -13.22 -6.05
CA ALA A 147 4.02 -11.98 -6.04
C ALA A 147 2.50 -12.23 -6.10
N MET A 148 2.06 -13.15 -6.96
CA MET A 148 0.65 -13.54 -7.07
C MET A 148 0.16 -14.17 -5.75
N LYS A 149 0.91 -15.12 -5.20
CA LYS A 149 0.55 -15.79 -3.94
C LYS A 149 0.44 -14.79 -2.78
N VAL A 150 1.47 -13.99 -2.56
CA VAL A 150 1.54 -13.00 -1.47
C VAL A 150 0.40 -12.00 -1.56
N THR A 151 0.07 -11.52 -2.76
CA THR A 151 -1.03 -10.55 -2.91
C THR A 151 -2.40 -11.19 -2.68
N THR A 152 -2.61 -12.44 -3.09
CA THR A 152 -3.83 -13.20 -2.76
C THR A 152 -3.94 -13.47 -1.25
N ASP A 153 -2.86 -13.90 -0.60
CA ASP A 153 -2.81 -14.12 0.85
C ASP A 153 -3.07 -12.81 1.61
N ALA A 154 -2.53 -11.67 1.13
CA ALA A 154 -2.78 -10.35 1.71
C ALA A 154 -4.27 -9.95 1.62
N VAL A 155 -4.95 -10.23 0.50
CA VAL A 155 -6.41 -10.04 0.39
C VAL A 155 -7.12 -10.89 1.45
N GLN A 156 -6.72 -12.15 1.64
CA GLN A 156 -7.32 -13.05 2.62
C GLN A 156 -7.12 -12.56 4.07
N VAL A 157 -5.93 -12.05 4.42
CA VAL A 157 -5.64 -11.45 5.74
C VAL A 157 -6.53 -10.23 5.99
N LEU A 158 -6.70 -9.37 4.99
CA LEU A 158 -7.54 -8.17 5.09
C LEU A 158 -9.05 -8.45 4.98
N GLY A 159 -9.44 -9.64 4.50
CA GLY A 159 -10.84 -10.01 4.31
C GLY A 159 -11.52 -9.09 3.29
N GLY A 160 -12.76 -8.65 3.57
CA GLY A 160 -13.51 -7.75 2.68
C GLY A 160 -12.76 -6.45 2.35
N TYR A 161 -11.99 -5.90 3.31
CA TYR A 161 -11.16 -4.72 3.07
C TYR A 161 -10.06 -4.93 2.03
N GLY A 162 -9.59 -6.17 1.87
CA GLY A 162 -8.61 -6.50 0.84
C GLY A 162 -9.18 -6.54 -0.58
N TYR A 163 -10.51 -6.58 -0.72
CA TYR A 163 -11.20 -6.70 -2.00
C TYR A 163 -11.84 -5.38 -2.47
N VAL A 164 -12.00 -4.40 -1.58
CA VAL A 164 -12.52 -3.07 -1.93
C VAL A 164 -11.40 -2.16 -2.44
N SER A 165 -11.76 -1.21 -3.29
CA SER A 165 -10.82 -0.26 -3.92
C SER A 165 -10.18 0.73 -2.96
N ASP A 166 -10.69 0.85 -1.74
CA ASP A 166 -10.19 1.79 -0.72
C ASP A 166 -8.79 1.40 -0.24
N TYR A 167 -8.40 0.13 -0.43
CA TYR A 167 -7.09 -0.39 -0.10
C TYR A 167 -6.38 -0.86 -1.39
N PRO A 168 -5.07 -0.57 -1.57
CA PRO A 168 -4.38 -0.85 -2.82
C PRO A 168 -4.18 -2.36 -3.09
N VAL A 169 -4.48 -3.24 -2.14
CA VAL A 169 -4.15 -4.67 -2.20
C VAL A 169 -4.88 -5.38 -3.34
N GLU A 170 -6.15 -5.05 -3.60
CA GLU A 170 -6.89 -5.61 -4.74
C GLU A 170 -6.21 -5.29 -6.08
N ARG A 171 -5.72 -4.06 -6.21
CA ARG A 171 -5.00 -3.60 -7.39
C ARG A 171 -3.67 -4.30 -7.52
N MET A 172 -2.91 -4.41 -6.43
CA MET A 172 -1.63 -5.12 -6.43
C MET A 172 -1.80 -6.59 -6.83
N MET A 173 -2.88 -7.24 -6.39
CA MET A 173 -3.21 -8.61 -6.81
C MET A 173 -3.48 -8.71 -8.31
N ARG A 174 -4.26 -7.78 -8.88
CA ARG A 174 -4.51 -7.74 -10.33
C ARG A 174 -3.23 -7.47 -11.12
N ASP A 175 -2.41 -6.54 -10.66
CA ASP A 175 -1.16 -6.15 -11.31
C ASP A 175 -0.14 -7.31 -11.25
N ALA A 176 -0.07 -8.04 -10.12
CA ALA A 176 0.78 -9.21 -9.98
C ALA A 176 0.46 -10.30 -11.01
N LYS A 177 -0.83 -10.51 -11.33
CA LYS A 177 -1.22 -11.52 -12.32
C LYS A 177 -0.64 -11.26 -13.71
N LEU A 178 -0.54 -9.99 -14.10
CA LEU A 178 0.01 -9.61 -15.40
C LEU A 178 1.49 -10.00 -15.52
N THR A 179 2.25 -9.92 -14.41
CA THR A 179 3.68 -10.24 -14.40
C THR A 179 3.98 -11.71 -14.68
N GLN A 180 3.05 -12.62 -14.34
CA GLN A 180 3.17 -14.03 -14.69
C GLN A 180 3.05 -14.27 -16.20
N ILE A 181 2.29 -13.43 -16.91
CA ILE A 181 1.90 -13.66 -18.31
C ILE A 181 2.86 -12.96 -19.29
N TYR A 182 3.29 -11.75 -18.94
CA TYR A 182 4.17 -10.96 -19.80
C TYR A 182 5.63 -11.49 -19.73
N GLU A 183 6.43 -11.24 -20.76
CA GLU A 183 7.84 -11.68 -20.89
C GLU A 183 8.07 -13.20 -20.69
N GLY A 184 7.12 -14.02 -21.15
CA GLY A 184 7.20 -15.49 -21.11
C GLY A 184 6.36 -16.10 -20.00
N THR A 185 5.40 -16.95 -20.37
CA THR A 185 4.48 -17.68 -19.47
C THR A 185 5.07 -18.97 -18.95
#